data_AF-A0A976CIM9-F1
#
_entry.id   AF-A0A976CIM9-F1
#
_cell.length_a   1.000
_cell.length_b   1.000
_cell.length_c   1.000
_cell.angle_alpha   90.00
_cell.angle_beta   90.00
_cell.angle_gamma   90.00
#
_symmetry.space_group_name_H-M   'P 1'
#
loop_
_entity.id
_entity.type
_entity.pdbx_description
1 polymer ?
#
loop_
_entity_poly.entity_id
_entity_poly.type
_entity_poly.pdbx_seq_one_letter_code
_entity_poly.pdbx_strand_id
1 'polypeptide(L)'
;MDPITSAIVLGVAGNFATDAIAAAYKSLKKALTKKHGQDSDLVDAVNKLEKTPDRDDRKATVQAEVEIAKANDDAELVKLAQDLLNQLKDQPGGMPSINMTVSKVKYAATSGTGNATISQINDNAPPEDWKK
;
A
#
# COMPACT_ATOMS: atom_id res chain seq x y z
N MET A 1 6.86 1.70 -7.49
CA MET A 1 6.72 2.20 -6.11
C MET A 1 5.97 1.15 -5.32
N ASP A 2 6.49 0.75 -4.17
CA ASP A 2 5.87 -0.24 -3.30
C ASP A 2 4.59 0.29 -2.62
N PRO A 3 3.76 -0.57 -2.00
CA PRO A 3 2.51 -0.17 -1.37
C PRO A 3 2.71 0.84 -0.23
N ILE A 4 3.77 0.71 0.57
CA ILE A 4 4.03 1.58 1.73
C ILE A 4 4.38 2.99 1.26
N THR A 5 5.35 3.12 0.36
CA THR A 5 5.74 4.40 -0.24
C THR A 5 4.56 5.05 -0.95
N SER A 6 3.78 4.28 -1.73
CA SER A 6 2.58 4.78 -2.41
C SER A 6 1.55 5.33 -1.42
N ALA A 7 1.29 4.60 -0.34
CA ALA A 7 0.34 4.99 0.70
C ALA A 7 0.79 6.29 1.41
N ILE A 8 2.08 6.43 1.69
CA ILE A 8 2.63 7.62 2.33
C ILE A 8 2.51 8.82 1.39
N VAL A 9 2.98 8.70 0.15
CA VAL A 9 2.96 9.80 -0.83
C VAL A 9 1.53 10.26 -1.11
N LEU A 10 0.62 9.32 -1.38
CA LEU A 10 -0.78 9.65 -1.66
C LEU A 10 -1.54 10.13 -0.42
N GLY A 11 -1.26 9.56 0.75
CA GLY A 11 -1.89 9.99 2.00
C GLY A 11 -1.53 11.43 2.37
N VAL A 12 -0.27 11.81 2.17
CA VAL A 12 0.20 13.18 2.37
C VAL A 12 -0.37 14.12 1.29
N ALA A 13 -0.31 13.73 0.00
CA ALA A 13 -0.83 14.55 -1.10
C ALA A 13 -2.36 14.74 -1.05
N GLY A 14 -3.10 13.74 -0.56
CA GLY A 14 -4.54 13.81 -0.32
C GLY A 14 -4.92 14.69 0.88
N ASN A 15 -3.93 15.29 1.57
CA ASN A 15 -4.09 16.23 2.67
C ASN A 15 -5.09 15.75 3.74
N PHE A 16 -5.11 14.44 3.97
CA PHE A 16 -6.04 13.77 4.89
C PHE A 16 -7.52 14.14 4.66
N ALA A 17 -7.99 14.02 3.42
CA ALA A 17 -9.32 14.42 2.97
C ALA A 17 -10.51 13.97 3.85
N THR A 18 -10.36 12.94 4.68
CA THR A 18 -11.30 12.58 5.75
C THR A 18 -10.59 12.20 7.04
N ASP A 19 -11.30 12.26 8.16
CA ASP A 19 -10.81 11.78 9.46
C ASP A 19 -10.40 10.31 9.43
N ALA A 20 -11.09 9.48 8.63
CA ALA A 20 -10.74 8.08 8.44
C ALA A 20 -9.36 7.93 7.79
N ILE A 21 -9.10 8.66 6.70
CA ILE A 21 -7.79 8.69 6.02
C ILE A 21 -6.71 9.23 6.96
N ALA A 22 -7.01 10.29 7.71
CA ALA A 22 -6.10 10.86 8.71
C ALA A 22 -5.73 9.81 9.79
N ALA A 23 -6.70 9.06 10.28
CA ALA A 23 -6.51 8.03 11.28
C ALA A 23 -5.73 6.82 10.74
N ALA A 24 -6.03 6.38 9.52
CA ALA A 24 -5.32 5.31 8.83
C ALA A 24 -3.84 5.67 8.61
N TYR A 25 -3.57 6.89 8.12
CA TYR A 25 -2.21 7.39 7.96
C TYR A 25 -1.45 7.48 9.28
N LYS A 26 -2.06 8.05 10.33
CA LYS A 26 -1.47 8.09 11.68
C LYS A 26 -1.15 6.69 12.20
N SER A 27 -1.99 5.71 11.91
CA SER A 27 -1.79 4.32 12.30
C SER A 27 -0.59 3.69 11.58
N LEU A 28 -0.49 3.90 10.26
CA LEU A 28 0.68 3.47 9.48
C LEU A 28 1.98 4.11 9.99
N LYS A 29 1.98 5.42 10.20
CA LYS A 29 3.15 6.15 10.74
C LYS A 29 3.55 5.66 12.12
N LYS A 30 2.57 5.44 13.01
CA LYS A 30 2.83 4.89 14.35
C LYS A 30 3.43 3.49 14.28
N ALA A 31 2.97 2.65 13.35
CA ALA A 31 3.54 1.33 13.14
C ALA A 31 4.99 1.41 12.64
N LEU A 32 5.28 2.30 11.67
CA LEU A 32 6.65 2.57 11.20
C LEU A 32 7.56 3.00 12.36
N THR A 33 7.13 3.97 13.17
CA THR A 33 7.87 4.43 14.35
C THR A 33 8.09 3.33 15.37
N LYS A 34 7.10 2.45 15.59
CA LYS A 34 7.22 1.34 16.55
C LYS A 34 8.22 0.28 16.07
N LYS A 35 8.25 0.00 14.77
CA LYS A 35 9.08 -1.07 14.18
C LYS A 35 10.51 -0.63 13.92
N HIS A 36 10.70 0.57 13.39
CA HIS A 36 12.00 1.09 12.98
C HIS A 36 12.62 2.05 14.00
N GLY A 37 11.81 2.60 14.92
CA GLY A 37 12.23 3.62 15.88
C GLY A 37 11.93 5.03 15.38
N GLN A 38 11.71 5.94 16.33
CA GLN A 38 11.37 7.34 16.04
C GLN A 38 12.51 8.10 15.36
N ASP A 39 13.76 7.74 15.68
CA ASP A 39 14.97 8.35 15.14
C ASP A 39 15.52 7.61 13.90
N SER A 40 14.72 6.71 13.30
CA SER A 40 15.12 6.02 12.07
C SER A 40 15.06 6.94 10.85
N ASP A 41 15.97 6.70 9.91
CA ASP A 41 16.03 7.44 8.64
C ASP A 41 14.72 7.36 7.85
N LEU A 42 14.04 6.20 7.90
CA LEU A 42 12.71 6.03 7.31
C LEU A 42 11.66 6.97 7.93
N VAL A 43 11.57 7.03 9.26
CA VAL A 43 10.59 7.89 9.93
C VAL A 43 10.91 9.37 9.70
N ASP A 44 12.19 9.74 9.68
CA ASP A 44 12.62 11.10 9.34
C ASP A 44 12.31 11.46 7.87
N ALA A 45 12.52 10.55 6.93
CA ALA A 45 12.16 10.74 5.52
C ALA A 45 10.65 11.00 5.36
N VAL A 46 9.80 10.24 6.06
CA VAL A 46 8.36 10.46 6.09
C VAL A 46 8.01 11.84 6.66
N ASN A 47 8.61 12.22 7.79
CA ASN A 47 8.40 13.54 8.40
C ASN A 47 8.81 14.70 7.46
N LYS A 48 9.90 14.52 6.70
CA LYS A 48 10.36 15.51 5.71
C LYS A 48 9.41 15.61 4.52
N LEU A 49 8.85 14.49 4.06
CA LEU A 49 7.85 14.47 3.00
C LEU A 49 6.55 15.14 3.44
N GLU A 50 6.06 14.89 4.67
CA GLU A 50 4.88 15.56 5.23
C GLU A 50 4.98 17.09 5.21
N LYS A 51 6.18 17.63 5.47
CA LYS A 51 6.43 19.08 5.45
C LYS A 51 6.48 19.65 4.04
N THR A 52 6.91 18.85 3.06
CA THR A 52 7.13 19.29 1.67
C THR A 52 6.68 18.20 0.67
N PRO A 53 5.37 18.03 0.49
CA PRO A 53 4.81 16.88 -0.22
C PRO A 53 5.01 16.90 -1.74
N ASP A 54 5.19 18.08 -2.33
CA ASP A 54 5.34 18.25 -3.78
C ASP A 54 6.74 17.92 -4.30
N ARG A 55 7.69 17.63 -3.41
CA ARG A 55 9.10 17.41 -3.78
C ARG A 55 9.40 15.96 -4.16
N ASP A 56 9.75 15.73 -5.42
CA ASP A 56 10.02 14.39 -5.95
C ASP A 56 11.25 13.71 -5.32
N ASP A 57 12.27 14.48 -4.95
CA ASP A 57 13.43 13.97 -4.20
C ASP A 57 13.03 13.40 -2.84
N ARG A 58 12.02 13.98 -2.18
CA ARG A 58 11.51 13.46 -0.89
C ARG A 58 10.76 12.15 -1.08
N LYS A 59 9.96 12.04 -2.15
CA LYS A 59 9.28 10.79 -2.51
C LYS A 59 10.30 9.68 -2.80
N ALA A 60 11.36 10.00 -3.53
CA ALA A 60 12.46 9.08 -3.82
C ALA A 60 13.23 8.66 -2.55
N THR A 61 13.50 9.59 -1.63
CA THR A 61 14.11 9.25 -0.33
C THR A 61 13.25 8.29 0.46
N VAL A 62 11.93 8.54 0.58
CA VAL A 62 11.03 7.62 1.29
C VAL A 62 11.08 6.22 0.67
N GLN A 63 11.05 6.12 -0.66
CA GLN A 63 11.17 4.82 -1.33
C GLN A 63 12.46 4.10 -0.98
N ALA A 64 13.60 4.79 -1.07
CA ALA A 64 14.89 4.20 -0.76
C ALA A 64 14.97 3.72 0.70
N GLU A 65 14.49 4.53 1.64
CA GLU A 65 14.50 4.16 3.07
C GLU A 65 13.54 3.00 3.37
N VAL A 66 12.40 2.90 2.68
CA VAL A 66 11.48 1.76 2.81
C VAL A 66 12.15 0.47 2.34
N GLU A 67 12.92 0.52 1.25
CA GLU A 67 13.68 -0.62 0.73
C GLU A 67 14.84 -1.01 1.66
N ILE A 68 15.62 -0.02 2.15
CA ILE A 68 16.73 -0.23 3.10
C ILE A 68 16.24 -0.84 4.41
N ALA A 69 15.16 -0.28 4.96
CA ALA A 69 14.56 -0.75 6.19
C ALA A 69 13.79 -2.08 6.03
N LYS A 70 13.64 -2.55 4.77
CA LYS A 70 12.81 -3.70 4.41
C LYS A 70 11.40 -3.63 4.99
N ALA A 71 10.85 -2.42 5.09
CA ALA A 71 9.50 -2.22 5.60
C ALA A 71 8.44 -2.96 4.76
N ASN A 72 8.75 -3.19 3.48
CA ASN A 72 7.93 -3.98 2.54
C ASN A 72 7.85 -5.47 2.88
N ASP A 73 8.76 -6.00 3.69
CA ASP A 73 8.72 -7.40 4.14
C ASP A 73 7.80 -7.57 5.37
N ASP A 74 7.43 -6.47 6.04
CA ASP A 74 6.52 -6.50 7.18
C ASP A 74 5.06 -6.50 6.73
N ALA A 75 4.41 -7.66 6.87
CA ALA A 75 3.02 -7.86 6.48
C ALA A 75 2.03 -6.93 7.21
N GLU A 76 2.34 -6.48 8.43
CA GLU A 76 1.53 -5.53 9.18
C GLU A 76 1.59 -4.14 8.54
N LEU A 77 2.79 -3.69 8.18
CA LEU A 77 3.01 -2.40 7.51
C LEU A 77 2.38 -2.39 6.11
N VAL A 78 2.59 -3.45 5.33
CA VAL A 78 1.97 -3.60 4.00
C VAL A 78 0.45 -3.58 4.11
N LYS A 79 -0.13 -4.25 5.10
CA LYS A 79 -1.58 -4.26 5.31
C LYS A 79 -2.12 -2.86 5.64
N LEU A 80 -1.47 -2.14 6.56
CA LEU A 80 -1.88 -0.77 6.92
C LEU A 80 -1.76 0.20 5.75
N ALA A 81 -0.70 0.06 4.95
CA ALA A 81 -0.52 0.84 3.73
C ALA A 81 -1.63 0.55 2.70
N GLN A 82 -1.96 -0.72 2.50
CA GLN A 82 -3.01 -1.12 1.57
C GLN A 82 -4.39 -0.61 1.99
N ASP A 83 -4.70 -0.64 3.29
CA ASP A 83 -5.95 -0.10 3.84
C ASP A 83 -6.08 1.40 3.57
N LEU A 84 -5.01 2.18 3.85
CA LEU A 84 -4.97 3.61 3.53
C LEU A 84 -5.16 3.86 2.02
N LEU A 85 -4.48 3.10 1.16
CA LEU A 85 -4.64 3.20 -0.29
C LEU A 85 -6.06 2.91 -0.75
N ASN A 86 -6.74 1.94 -0.13
CA ASN A 86 -8.11 1.61 -0.48
C ASN A 86 -9.07 2.74 -0.09
N GLN A 87 -8.90 3.33 1.09
CA GLN A 87 -9.69 4.49 1.53
C GLN A 87 -9.48 5.72 0.63
N LEU A 88 -8.24 5.93 0.16
CA LEU A 88 -7.93 7.02 -0.78
C LEU A 88 -8.59 6.82 -2.15
N LYS A 89 -8.80 5.57 -2.60
CA LYS A 89 -9.49 5.25 -3.86
C LYS A 89 -11.00 5.40 -3.78
N ASP A 90 -11.60 5.12 -2.62
CA ASP A 90 -13.06 5.15 -2.41
C ASP A 90 -13.62 6.60 -2.31
N GLN A 91 -12.75 7.61 -2.42
CA GLN A 91 -13.17 9.01 -2.43
C GLN A 91 -13.88 9.37 -3.76
N PRO A 92 -14.98 10.14 -3.74
CA PRO A 92 -15.60 10.66 -4.96
C PRO A 92 -14.62 11.61 -5.66
N GLY A 93 -13.99 11.14 -6.74
CA GLY A 93 -12.86 11.80 -7.43
C GLY A 93 -11.54 11.03 -7.41
N GLY A 94 -11.49 9.84 -6.80
CA GLY A 94 -10.32 8.97 -6.73
C GLY A 94 -9.85 8.47 -8.10
N MET A 95 -8.54 8.52 -8.35
CA MET A 95 -7.89 8.01 -9.56
C MET A 95 -8.25 6.53 -9.83
N PRO A 96 -8.41 6.12 -11.10
CA PRO A 96 -8.87 4.79 -11.46
C PRO A 96 -7.93 3.72 -10.90
N SER A 97 -8.47 2.92 -9.99
CA SER A 97 -8.08 1.56 -9.63
C SER A 97 -6.66 1.14 -10.04
N ILE A 98 -5.65 1.46 -9.21
CA ILE A 98 -4.36 0.74 -9.26
C ILE A 98 -4.63 -0.74 -8.92
N ASN A 99 -4.55 -1.58 -9.95
CA ASN A 99 -4.71 -3.02 -9.89
C ASN A 99 -3.43 -3.62 -9.26
N MET A 100 -3.29 -3.50 -7.94
CA MET A 100 -2.27 -4.23 -7.21
C MET A 100 -2.70 -5.69 -7.15
N THR A 101 -2.17 -6.49 -8.07
CA THR A 101 -2.19 -7.95 -7.98
C THR A 101 -1.38 -8.37 -6.76
N VAL A 102 -2.01 -8.31 -5.57
CA VAL A 102 -1.43 -8.88 -4.35
C VAL A 102 -1.57 -10.39 -4.48
N SER A 103 -0.53 -11.02 -5.02
CA SER A 103 -0.41 -12.47 -5.10
C SER A 103 -0.64 -13.09 -3.71
N LYS A 104 -1.80 -13.72 -3.53
CA LYS A 104 -2.19 -14.62 -2.44
C LYS A 104 -2.18 -14.00 -1.03
N VAL A 105 -3.22 -13.25 -0.67
CA VAL A 105 -3.63 -13.16 0.74
C VAL A 105 -5.11 -13.48 0.87
N LYS A 106 -5.42 -14.55 1.61
CA LYS A 106 -6.75 -15.09 1.93
C LYS A 106 -7.55 -14.16 2.88
N TYR A 107 -7.62 -12.87 2.59
CA TYR A 107 -8.55 -11.96 3.27
C TYR A 107 -9.43 -11.30 2.23
N ALA A 108 -10.62 -11.86 2.06
CA ALA A 108 -11.72 -11.23 1.36
C ALA A 108 -12.07 -9.92 2.10
N ALA A 109 -11.51 -8.81 1.65
CA ALA A 109 -12.09 -7.49 1.91
C ALA A 109 -13.17 -7.28 0.86
N THR A 110 -14.35 -7.80 1.17
CA THR A 110 -15.60 -7.43 0.50
C THR A 110 -15.97 -6.02 0.95
N SER A 111 -15.53 -5.01 0.20
CA SER A 111 -16.21 -3.73 0.14
C SER A 111 -16.03 -3.17 -1.26
N GLY A 112 -17.10 -3.25 -2.04
CA GLY A 112 -17.13 -2.75 -3.40
C GLY A 112 -18.35 -3.27 -4.14
N THR A 113 -19.44 -2.50 -4.12
CA THR A 113 -20.30 -2.40 -5.31
C THR A 113 -19.42 -2.08 -6.51
N GLY A 114 -19.09 -3.08 -7.34
CA GLY A 114 -18.37 -2.84 -8.60
C GLY A 114 -17.47 -3.97 -9.10
N ASN A 115 -18.10 -5.06 -9.55
CA ASN A 115 -17.64 -6.05 -10.54
C ASN A 115 -16.17 -6.52 -10.53
N ALA A 116 -15.87 -7.53 -9.70
CA ALA A 116 -14.73 -8.41 -9.92
C ALA A 116 -15.08 -9.38 -11.07
N THR A 117 -14.48 -9.20 -12.25
CA THR A 117 -14.51 -10.25 -13.29
C THR A 117 -13.43 -11.26 -12.94
N ILE A 118 -13.80 -12.31 -12.21
CA ILE A 118 -12.94 -13.48 -12.06
C ILE A 118 -12.97 -14.22 -13.39
N SER A 119 -12.00 -13.94 -14.27
CA SER A 119 -11.67 -14.90 -15.33
C SER A 119 -11.18 -16.16 -14.65
N GLN A 120 -11.91 -17.25 -14.87
CA GLN A 120 -11.73 -18.53 -14.23
C GLN A 120 -10.26 -18.96 -14.19
N ILE A 121 -9.75 -19.18 -12.97
CA ILE A 121 -8.54 -19.98 -12.79
C ILE A 121 -8.96 -21.43 -13.04
N ASN A 122 -8.77 -21.91 -14.26
CA ASN A 122 -8.87 -23.34 -14.55
C ASN A 122 -7.55 -24.01 -14.14
N ASP A 123 -7.37 -24.22 -12.85
CA ASP A 123 -6.34 -25.12 -12.34
C ASP A 123 -6.89 -26.56 -12.42
N ASN A 124 -6.62 -27.25 -13.53
CA ASN A 124 -6.70 -28.71 -13.56
C ASN A 124 -5.67 -29.32 -14.54
N ALA A 125 -4.51 -29.64 -13.96
CA ALA A 125 -3.59 -30.76 -14.22
C ALA A 125 -3.08 -31.10 -15.65
N PRO A 126 -1.76 -31.27 -15.83
CA PRO A 126 -1.20 -32.41 -16.57
C PRO A 126 -0.76 -33.50 -15.57
N PRO A 127 -0.38 -34.74 -15.94
CA PRO A 127 -0.31 -35.38 -17.27
C PRO A 127 -0.98 -36.78 -17.31
N GLU A 128 -1.42 -37.30 -18.47
CA GLU A 128 -1.43 -38.76 -18.68
C GLU A 128 -1.54 -39.16 -20.16
N ASP A 129 -0.69 -40.14 -20.50
CA ASP A 129 -0.61 -41.01 -21.67
C ASP A 129 -1.62 -40.87 -22.83
N TRP A 130 -1.07 -40.78 -24.05
CA TRP A 130 -1.61 -41.58 -25.14
C TRP A 130 -0.49 -42.23 -25.97
N LYS A 131 -0.19 -43.48 -25.64
CA LYS A 131 0.13 -44.48 -26.66
C LYS A 131 -1.15 -44.75 -27.45
N LYS A 132 -1.09 -44.63 -28.78
CA LYS A 132 -1.56 -45.64 -29.73
C LYS A 132 -1.01 -45.37 -31.13
#